data_AF-A0A831NXA6-F1
#
_entry.id   AF-A0A831NXA6-F1
#
_cell.length_a   1.000
_cell.length_b   1.000
_cell.length_c   1.000
_cell.angle_alpha   90.00
_cell.angle_beta   90.00
_cell.angle_gamma   90.00
#
_symmetry.space_group_name_H-M   'P 1'
#
loop_
_entity.id
_entity.type
_entity.pdbx_description
1 polymer ?
#
loop_
_entity_poly.entity_id
_entity_poly.type
_entity_poly.pdbx_seq_one_letter_code
_entity_poly.pdbx_strand_id
1 'polypeptide(L)'
;MVKNFVFYWGSGVGGRGSVDLGNKGQMKIMQMPDASQGRRSQVAGRRSNVARFFRSRDGGEPRTKNQGPMAKKGQMKIMQMSFMIVGVFIFFVLVGLFFLAISLKDVRSSAEELQRAQTISSLGVIIGMNELAYATGDSMSVDEDKLRIMSSGMGEVYGELWPVASLEFYKVYPEFDSVVECPGLGCNYYSVYNSGQRNIEKYSSFVSVCKRVKEVNSIFDRCEIWKAVVGVKIRESEVGSR
;
A
#
# COMPACT_ATOMS: atom_id res chain seq x y z
N MET A 1 -0.74 -39.15 -10.77
CA MET A 1 -2.18 -39.01 -10.45
C MET A 1 -2.34 -37.86 -9.48
N VAL A 2 -2.59 -36.65 -9.98
CA VAL A 2 -2.83 -35.45 -9.16
C VAL A 2 -4.33 -35.21 -9.17
N LYS A 3 -4.98 -35.34 -8.00
CA LYS A 3 -6.43 -35.11 -7.86
C LYS A 3 -6.67 -33.61 -7.74
N ASN A 4 -7.38 -33.06 -8.74
CA ASN A 4 -7.89 -31.70 -8.73
C ASN A 4 -8.94 -31.55 -7.62
N PHE A 5 -8.68 -30.65 -6.68
CA PHE A 5 -9.66 -30.17 -5.72
C PHE A 5 -10.32 -28.93 -6.34
N VAL A 6 -11.57 -29.09 -6.81
CA VAL A 6 -12.41 -27.99 -7.28
C VAL A 6 -13.29 -27.56 -6.12
N PHE A 7 -13.05 -26.37 -5.60
CA PHE A 7 -13.96 -25.70 -4.66
C PHE A 7 -15.01 -24.90 -5.46
N TYR A 8 -16.27 -25.33 -5.38
CA TYR A 8 -17.41 -24.52 -5.80
C TYR A 8 -17.77 -23.54 -4.67
N TRP A 9 -17.64 -22.25 -4.93
CA TRP A 9 -18.29 -21.21 -4.12
C TRP A 9 -19.63 -20.85 -4.77
N GLY A 10 -20.69 -20.89 -3.96
CA GLY A 10 -22.07 -20.69 -4.39
C GLY A 10 -22.36 -19.24 -4.79
N SER A 11 -23.06 -19.11 -5.92
CA SER A 11 -23.68 -17.87 -6.38
C SER A 11 -24.86 -17.49 -5.48
N GLY A 12 -24.69 -16.43 -4.70
CA GLY A 12 -25.77 -15.73 -3.99
C GLY A 12 -26.53 -14.82 -4.95
N VAL A 13 -27.84 -15.08 -5.04
CA VAL A 13 -28.83 -14.46 -5.93
C VAL A 13 -29.07 -12.98 -5.58
N GLY A 14 -29.21 -12.16 -6.62
CA GLY A 14 -29.35 -10.71 -6.55
C GLY A 14 -30.68 -10.20 -5.97
N GLY A 15 -30.58 -9.14 -5.18
CA GLY A 15 -31.69 -8.27 -4.80
C GLY A 15 -31.74 -7.05 -5.71
N ARG A 16 -32.86 -6.86 -6.43
CA ARG A 16 -33.23 -5.59 -7.07
C ARG A 16 -33.69 -4.63 -6.00
N GLY A 17 -32.86 -3.64 -5.67
CA GLY A 17 -33.29 -2.45 -4.94
C GLY A 17 -33.76 -1.39 -5.93
N SER A 18 -35.08 -1.15 -5.96
CA SER A 18 -35.66 0.06 -6.56
C SER A 18 -35.42 1.21 -5.59
N VAL A 19 -34.77 2.28 -6.04
CA VAL A 19 -34.54 3.48 -5.23
C VAL A 19 -35.55 4.53 -5.66
N ASP A 20 -36.53 4.78 -4.79
CA ASP A 20 -37.44 5.92 -4.84
C ASP A 20 -36.65 7.22 -4.63
N LEU A 21 -36.58 8.06 -5.67
CA LEU A 21 -36.11 9.44 -5.58
C LEU A 21 -37.30 10.34 -5.24
N GLY A 22 -37.55 10.49 -3.94
CA GLY A 22 -38.65 11.31 -3.47
C GLY A 22 -38.51 11.76 -2.03
N ASN A 23 -37.48 12.55 -1.70
CA ASN A 23 -37.63 13.45 -0.56
C ASN A 23 -36.71 14.67 -0.59
N LYS A 24 -37.33 15.85 -0.61
CA LYS A 24 -36.73 17.15 -0.33
C LYS A 24 -36.47 17.22 1.18
N GLY A 25 -35.23 16.99 1.60
CA GLY A 25 -34.79 17.11 2.98
C GLY A 25 -33.71 18.18 3.11
N GLN A 26 -33.97 19.18 3.94
CA GLN A 26 -33.10 20.33 4.24
C GLN A 26 -31.67 19.91 4.61
N MET A 27 -30.68 20.54 3.97
CA MET A 27 -29.28 20.50 4.40
C MET A 27 -29.15 21.18 5.76
N LYS A 28 -29.03 20.37 6.81
CA LYS A 28 -28.56 20.80 8.12
C LYS A 28 -27.04 20.89 8.03
N ILE A 29 -26.52 22.12 8.05
CA ILE A 29 -25.09 22.41 8.11
C ILE A 29 -24.54 21.80 9.40
N MET A 30 -23.86 20.67 9.27
CA MET A 30 -23.17 20.02 10.37
C MET A 30 -21.81 20.72 10.50
N GLN A 31 -21.75 21.72 11.38
CA GLN A 31 -20.51 22.35 11.81
C GLN A 31 -19.60 21.27 12.42
N MET A 32 -18.47 21.03 11.77
CA MET A 32 -17.36 20.29 12.37
C MET A 32 -16.73 21.14 13.48
N PRO A 33 -16.49 20.60 14.68
CA PRO A 33 -15.72 21.29 15.70
C PRO A 33 -14.24 21.29 15.33
N ASP A 34 -13.62 22.46 15.45
CA ASP A 34 -12.18 22.69 15.40
C ASP A 34 -11.44 21.71 16.33
N ALA A 35 -10.67 20.81 15.73
CA ALA A 35 -9.71 19.97 16.43
C ALA A 35 -8.32 20.64 16.45
N SER A 36 -8.25 21.90 16.88
CA SER A 36 -7.01 22.55 17.27
C SER A 36 -6.64 22.12 18.70
N GLN A 37 -6.15 20.90 18.87
CA GLN A 37 -5.59 20.44 20.14
C GLN A 37 -4.10 20.16 19.98
N GLY A 38 -3.33 21.23 20.15
CA GLY A 38 -1.88 21.19 20.27
C GLY A 38 -1.46 20.34 21.46
N ARG A 39 -1.09 19.09 21.20
CA ARG A 39 -0.32 18.28 22.15
C ARG A 39 1.15 18.69 22.06
N ARG A 40 1.53 19.62 22.93
CA ARG A 40 2.90 19.71 23.44
C ARG A 40 3.21 18.40 24.18
N SER A 41 3.80 17.44 23.49
CA SER A 41 4.47 16.32 24.14
C SER A 41 5.81 16.81 24.65
N GLN A 42 5.86 17.09 25.96
CA GLN A 42 7.08 17.02 26.74
C GLN A 42 7.67 15.60 26.60
N VAL A 43 8.72 15.44 25.82
CA VAL A 43 9.59 14.26 25.94
C VAL A 43 10.66 14.62 26.95
N ALA A 44 10.32 14.36 28.20
CA ALA A 44 11.27 14.30 29.30
C ALA A 44 12.33 13.23 28.97
N GLY A 45 13.59 13.68 28.90
CA GLY A 45 14.75 12.79 28.88
C GLY A 45 14.68 11.85 30.09
N ARG A 46 14.50 10.56 29.83
CA ARG A 46 14.46 9.53 30.85
C ARG A 46 15.40 8.38 30.48
N ARG A 47 16.55 8.41 31.15
CA ARG A 47 17.33 7.25 31.64
C ARG A 47 18.08 6.42 30.58
N SER A 48 19.29 6.87 30.26
CA SER A 48 20.44 5.95 30.22
C SER A 48 20.88 5.70 31.66
N ASN A 49 20.66 4.49 32.17
CA ASN A 49 21.41 3.89 33.29
C ASN A 49 20.83 2.48 33.52
N VAL A 50 21.16 1.55 32.63
CA VAL A 50 21.16 0.12 32.96
C VAL A 50 22.62 -0.33 32.91
N ALA A 51 23.41 0.29 33.77
CA ALA A 51 24.66 -0.28 34.21
C ALA A 51 24.33 -1.14 35.44
N ARG A 52 24.99 -2.31 35.49
CA ARG A 52 25.46 -2.91 36.74
C ARG A 52 24.39 -3.63 37.57
N PHE A 53 24.12 -4.90 37.22
CA PHE A 53 23.82 -5.91 38.25
C PHE A 53 24.07 -7.36 37.78
N PHE A 54 25.26 -7.65 37.24
CA PHE A 54 25.78 -9.02 37.33
C PHE A 54 26.48 -9.16 38.67
N ARG A 55 25.69 -9.50 39.68
CA ARG A 55 26.19 -9.93 40.99
C ARG A 55 26.78 -11.32 40.79
N SER A 56 28.11 -11.40 40.79
CA SER A 56 28.86 -12.64 41.03
C SER A 56 28.23 -13.36 42.20
N ARG A 57 27.73 -14.57 41.94
CA ARG A 57 27.33 -15.51 42.98
C ARG A 57 28.56 -16.35 43.26
N ASP A 58 29.32 -15.89 44.25
CA ASP A 58 30.49 -16.57 44.77
C ASP A 58 30.14 -17.99 45.22
N GLY A 59 31.02 -18.92 44.84
CA GLY A 59 31.66 -19.84 45.78
C GLY A 59 30.74 -20.66 46.67
N GLY A 60 30.08 -21.66 46.08
CA GLY A 60 29.57 -22.80 46.82
C GLY A 60 30.28 -24.06 46.33
N GLU A 61 31.45 -24.34 46.88
CA GLU A 61 32.21 -25.58 46.65
C GLU A 61 31.47 -26.77 47.29
N PRO A 62 30.94 -27.73 46.51
CA PRO A 62 30.36 -28.92 47.08
C PRO A 62 31.49 -29.91 47.37
N ARG A 63 31.73 -30.15 48.67
CA ARG A 63 32.57 -31.24 49.18
C ARG A 63 32.24 -32.55 48.44
N THR A 64 33.21 -33.02 47.66
CA THR A 64 33.25 -34.34 47.05
C THR A 64 33.32 -35.41 48.13
N LYS A 65 32.16 -35.93 48.54
CA LYS A 65 32.09 -37.21 49.26
C LYS A 65 32.23 -38.33 48.23
N ASN A 66 33.32 -39.07 48.35
CA ASN A 66 33.61 -40.32 47.64
C ASN A 66 32.36 -41.22 47.60
N GLN A 67 31.70 -41.28 46.43
CA GLN A 67 30.69 -42.28 46.12
C GLN A 67 31.40 -43.41 45.36
N GLY A 68 31.45 -44.58 45.98
CA GLY A 68 31.95 -45.80 45.37
C GLY A 68 31.15 -46.19 44.12
N PRO A 69 31.74 -47.01 43.23
CA PRO A 69 31.15 -47.35 41.93
C PRO A 69 29.89 -48.22 42.11
N MET A 70 28.72 -47.58 42.20
CA MET A 70 27.44 -48.27 42.16
C MET A 70 27.07 -48.62 40.71
N ALA A 71 26.80 -49.90 40.47
CA ALA A 71 26.51 -50.49 39.17
C ALA A 71 25.32 -49.79 38.47
N LYS A 72 25.62 -49.10 37.36
CA LYS A 72 24.70 -48.33 36.51
C LYS A 72 23.82 -49.23 35.64
N LYS A 73 22.81 -49.89 36.21
CA LYS A 73 21.83 -50.68 35.41
C LYS A 73 20.39 -50.16 35.45
N GLY A 74 20.07 -49.18 36.31
CA GLY A 74 18.72 -48.61 36.44
C GLY A 74 18.43 -47.33 35.63
N GLN A 75 19.45 -46.63 35.12
CA GLN A 75 19.29 -45.28 34.55
C GLN A 75 18.89 -45.22 33.06
N MET A 76 18.93 -46.34 32.31
CA MET A 76 18.56 -46.31 30.89
C MET A 76 17.06 -46.08 30.64
N LYS A 77 16.20 -46.42 31.61
CA LYS A 77 14.75 -46.39 31.43
C LYS A 77 14.14 -44.99 31.53
N ILE A 78 14.80 -44.08 32.25
CA ILE A 78 14.34 -42.69 32.43
C ILE A 78 14.63 -41.83 31.21
N MET A 79 15.73 -42.11 30.48
CA MET A 79 16.06 -41.37 29.25
C MET A 79 15.13 -41.72 28.07
N GLN A 80 14.44 -42.86 28.12
CA GLN A 80 13.56 -43.28 27.03
C GLN A 80 12.24 -42.49 27.00
N MET A 81 11.76 -41.99 28.15
CA MET A 81 10.50 -41.24 28.23
C MET A 81 10.67 -39.74 27.92
N SER A 82 11.85 -39.17 28.21
CA SER A 82 12.11 -37.76 27.91
C SER A 82 12.21 -37.48 26.42
N PHE A 83 12.74 -38.42 25.63
CA PHE A 83 12.88 -38.26 24.19
C PHE A 83 11.53 -38.13 23.47
N MET A 84 10.50 -38.83 23.96
CA MET A 84 9.14 -38.72 23.42
C MET A 84 8.57 -37.31 23.62
N ILE A 85 8.71 -36.72 24.82
CA ILE A 85 8.18 -35.38 25.12
C ILE A 85 8.89 -34.31 24.30
N VAL A 86 10.22 -34.42 24.13
CA VAL A 86 10.99 -33.48 23.31
C VAL A 86 10.55 -33.54 21.84
N GLY A 87 10.28 -34.74 21.30
CA GLY A 87 9.77 -34.91 19.94
C GLY A 87 8.43 -34.20 19.72
N VAL A 88 7.48 -34.37 20.65
CA VAL A 88 6.17 -33.71 20.57
C VAL A 88 6.30 -32.20 20.67
N PHE A 89 7.18 -31.69 21.54
CA PHE A 89 7.43 -30.26 21.68
C PHE A 89 7.97 -29.64 20.38
N ILE A 90 8.99 -30.27 19.76
CA ILE A 90 9.55 -29.80 18.48
C ILE A 90 8.49 -29.82 17.39
N PHE A 91 7.65 -30.86 17.35
CA PHE A 91 6.55 -30.95 16.39
C PHE A 91 5.59 -29.76 16.51
N PHE A 92 5.19 -29.38 17.73
CA PHE A 92 4.34 -28.21 17.94
C PHE A 92 5.00 -26.90 17.52
N VAL A 93 6.30 -26.73 17.77
CA VAL A 93 7.05 -25.53 17.32
C VAL A 93 7.06 -25.43 15.80
N LEU A 94 7.29 -26.54 15.09
CA LEU A 94 7.29 -26.57 13.63
C LEU A 94 5.92 -26.26 13.04
N VAL A 95 4.85 -26.85 13.60
CA VAL A 95 3.47 -26.54 13.19
C VAL A 95 3.14 -25.08 13.46
N GLY A 96 3.53 -24.54 14.62
CA GLY A 96 3.33 -23.13 14.97
C GLY A 96 4.03 -22.17 14.00
N LEU A 97 5.30 -22.45 13.65
CA LEU A 97 6.04 -21.66 12.66
C LEU A 97 5.40 -21.75 11.26
N PHE A 98 4.88 -22.92 10.89
CA PHE A 98 4.18 -23.10 9.62
C PHE A 98 2.90 -22.25 9.54
N PHE A 99 2.09 -22.23 10.60
CA PHE A 99 0.91 -21.36 10.68
C PHE A 99 1.27 -19.87 10.60
N LEU A 100 2.29 -19.43 11.36
CA LEU A 100 2.78 -18.05 11.28
C LEU A 100 3.24 -17.67 9.88
N ALA A 101 3.94 -18.56 9.18
CA ALA A 101 4.40 -18.32 7.82
C ALA A 101 3.24 -18.16 6.81
N ILE A 102 2.12 -18.87 7.02
CA ILE A 102 0.91 -18.70 6.20
C ILE A 102 0.25 -17.35 6.51
N SER A 103 0.00 -17.04 7.79
CA SER A 103 -0.67 -15.79 8.18
C SER A 103 0.13 -14.53 7.76
N LEU A 104 1.46 -14.60 7.76
CA LEU A 104 2.30 -13.48 7.31
C LEU A 104 2.20 -13.20 5.80
N LYS A 105 1.85 -14.20 4.98
CA LYS A 105 1.66 -13.99 3.54
C LYS A 105 0.41 -13.16 3.26
N ASP A 106 -0.68 -13.44 3.96
CA ASP A 106 -1.95 -12.72 3.78
C ASP A 106 -1.81 -11.24 4.18
N VAL A 107 -1.10 -10.97 5.29
CA VAL A 107 -0.84 -9.59 5.75
C VAL A 107 -0.04 -8.79 4.71
N ARG A 108 0.95 -9.39 4.05
CA ARG A 108 1.72 -8.71 2.99
C ARG A 108 0.83 -8.36 1.80
N SER A 109 -0.01 -9.29 1.35
CA SER A 109 -0.95 -9.00 0.25
C SER A 109 -1.94 -7.89 0.61
N SER A 110 -2.44 -7.88 1.85
CA SER A 110 -3.36 -6.82 2.31
C SER A 110 -2.67 -5.45 2.40
N ALA A 111 -1.38 -5.41 2.78
CA ALA A 111 -0.62 -4.16 2.81
C ALA A 111 -0.41 -3.61 1.38
N GLU A 112 -0.07 -4.46 0.41
CA GLU A 112 0.06 -4.05 -1.00
C GLU A 112 -1.25 -3.56 -1.60
N GLU A 113 -2.37 -4.24 -1.31
CA GLU A 113 -3.69 -3.82 -1.77
C GLU A 113 -4.12 -2.48 -1.15
N LEU A 114 -3.83 -2.27 0.14
CA LEU A 114 -4.11 -1.01 0.82
C LEU A 114 -3.27 0.15 0.23
N GLN A 115 -2.00 -0.09 -0.08
CA GLN A 115 -1.13 0.90 -0.73
C GLN A 115 -1.63 1.26 -2.14
N ARG A 116 -2.10 0.27 -2.92
CA ARG A 116 -2.74 0.50 -4.22
C ARG A 116 -4.00 1.33 -4.08
N ALA A 117 -4.90 0.98 -3.16
CA ALA A 117 -6.15 1.69 -2.95
C ALA A 117 -5.93 3.14 -2.51
N GLN A 118 -4.98 3.37 -1.59
CA GLN A 118 -4.60 4.71 -1.15
C GLN A 118 -4.00 5.55 -2.29
N THR A 119 -3.19 4.92 -3.14
CA THR A 119 -2.60 5.62 -4.30
C THR A 119 -3.66 5.98 -5.34
N ILE A 120 -4.61 5.08 -5.63
CA ILE A 120 -5.74 5.37 -6.52
C ILE A 120 -6.61 6.49 -5.97
N SER A 121 -6.86 6.51 -4.65
CA SER A 121 -7.60 7.59 -4.00
C SER A 121 -6.85 8.94 -4.12
N SER A 122 -5.54 8.93 -3.93
CA SER A 122 -4.69 10.12 -4.07
C SER A 122 -4.65 10.61 -5.52
N LEU A 123 -4.65 9.70 -6.49
CA LEU A 123 -4.78 10.01 -7.91
C LEU A 123 -6.13 10.68 -8.22
N GLY A 124 -7.22 10.19 -7.64
CA GLY A 124 -8.53 10.84 -7.77
C GLY A 124 -8.55 12.27 -7.23
N VAL A 125 -7.87 12.51 -6.10
CA VAL A 125 -7.72 13.86 -5.54
C VAL A 125 -6.91 14.76 -6.48
N ILE A 126 -5.78 14.26 -7.00
CA ILE A 126 -4.91 14.97 -7.96
C ILE A 126 -5.66 15.35 -9.23
N ILE A 127 -6.40 14.41 -9.82
CA ILE A 127 -7.21 14.64 -11.02
C ILE A 127 -8.34 15.63 -10.74
N GLY A 128 -8.93 15.57 -9.55
CA GLY A 128 -10.00 16.48 -9.13
C GLY A 128 -9.54 17.90 -8.79
N MET A 129 -8.25 18.21 -8.83
CA MET A 129 -7.76 19.58 -8.60
C MET A 129 -8.12 20.47 -9.77
N ASN A 130 -8.50 21.74 -9.52
CA ASN A 130 -8.87 22.70 -10.56
C ASN A 130 -7.80 22.91 -11.65
N GLU A 131 -6.54 22.61 -11.33
CA GLU A 131 -5.41 22.67 -12.26
C GLU A 131 -5.49 21.58 -13.35
N LEU A 132 -6.08 20.43 -13.08
CA LEU A 132 -6.22 19.31 -14.02
C LEU A 132 -7.67 19.04 -14.40
N ALA A 133 -8.61 19.28 -13.49
CA ALA A 133 -10.00 18.94 -13.64
C ALA A 133 -10.66 19.68 -14.81
N TYR A 134 -11.51 18.94 -15.52
CA TYR A 134 -12.37 19.48 -16.56
C TYR A 134 -13.67 20.06 -15.95
N ALA A 135 -14.21 21.12 -16.56
CA ALA A 135 -15.23 21.96 -15.93
C ALA A 135 -16.63 21.33 -15.79
N THR A 136 -16.92 20.19 -16.42
CA THR A 136 -18.27 19.61 -16.47
C THR A 136 -18.71 18.87 -15.20
N GLY A 137 -17.89 18.84 -14.15
CA GLY A 137 -18.27 18.24 -12.85
C GLY A 137 -18.27 16.71 -12.84
N ASP A 138 -17.83 16.07 -13.92
CA ASP A 138 -17.61 14.63 -13.97
C ASP A 138 -16.39 14.25 -13.15
N SER A 139 -16.56 13.29 -12.24
CA SER A 139 -15.46 12.72 -11.47
C SER A 139 -14.51 11.98 -12.41
N MET A 140 -13.19 12.23 -12.27
CA MET A 140 -12.12 11.63 -13.09
C MET A 140 -11.98 12.14 -14.54
N SER A 141 -12.40 13.38 -14.81
CA SER A 141 -12.17 14.05 -16.09
C SER A 141 -11.01 15.07 -16.01
N VAL A 142 -10.10 15.02 -16.98
CA VAL A 142 -8.91 15.88 -17.07
C VAL A 142 -8.99 16.73 -18.33
N ASP A 143 -8.59 17.99 -18.25
CA ASP A 143 -8.55 18.91 -19.40
C ASP A 143 -7.25 18.71 -20.22
N GLU A 144 -7.39 18.39 -21.51
CA GLU A 144 -6.26 18.19 -22.42
C GLU A 144 -5.38 19.44 -22.57
N ASP A 145 -6.00 20.63 -22.66
CA ASP A 145 -5.25 21.87 -22.87
C ASP A 145 -4.43 22.22 -21.62
N LYS A 146 -4.96 21.92 -20.42
CA LYS A 146 -4.22 22.04 -19.17
C LYS A 146 -3.09 21.03 -19.07
N LEU A 147 -3.32 19.76 -19.43
CA LEU A 147 -2.26 18.74 -19.49
C LEU A 147 -1.12 19.15 -20.41
N ARG A 148 -1.45 19.66 -21.60
CA ARG A 148 -0.45 20.13 -22.56
C ARG A 148 0.41 21.25 -21.97
N ILE A 149 -0.22 22.22 -21.32
CA ILE A 149 0.47 23.31 -20.67
C ILE A 149 1.38 22.78 -19.54
N MET A 150 0.89 21.85 -18.71
CA MET A 150 1.67 21.27 -17.62
C MET A 150 2.88 20.49 -18.12
N SER A 151 2.72 19.72 -19.20
CA SER A 151 3.81 18.95 -19.82
C SER A 151 4.91 19.82 -20.44
N SER A 152 4.61 21.09 -20.71
CA SER A 152 5.58 22.04 -21.27
C SER A 152 6.56 22.62 -20.23
N GLY A 153 6.78 21.92 -19.12
CA GLY A 153 7.69 22.31 -18.03
C GLY A 153 7.05 23.08 -16.88
N MET A 154 5.77 23.45 -16.97
CA MET A 154 5.07 24.11 -15.86
C MET A 154 4.90 23.17 -14.65
N GLY A 155 4.82 21.86 -14.86
CA GLY A 155 4.67 20.89 -13.78
C GLY A 155 5.78 20.92 -12.73
N GLU A 156 7.00 21.30 -13.09
CA GLU A 156 8.13 21.43 -12.16
C GLU A 156 7.92 22.57 -11.15
N VAL A 157 7.30 23.66 -11.59
CA VAL A 157 6.97 24.82 -10.73
C VAL A 157 5.99 24.45 -9.63
N TYR A 158 5.14 23.45 -9.89
CA TYR A 158 4.18 22.90 -8.94
C TYR A 158 4.74 21.72 -8.13
N GLY A 159 6.05 21.51 -8.09
CA GLY A 159 6.67 20.37 -7.40
C GLY A 159 6.25 20.21 -5.93
N GLU A 160 5.99 21.30 -5.22
CA GLU A 160 5.50 21.28 -3.83
C GLU A 160 4.01 20.91 -3.72
N LEU A 161 3.24 21.11 -4.77
CA LEU A 161 1.81 20.81 -4.82
C LEU A 161 1.56 19.31 -5.03
N TRP A 162 2.50 18.63 -5.70
CA TRP A 162 2.37 17.21 -6.04
C TRP A 162 2.88 16.31 -4.90
N PRO A 163 2.01 15.55 -4.21
CA PRO A 163 2.45 14.60 -3.19
C PRO A 163 3.04 13.30 -3.78
N VAL A 164 3.37 13.29 -5.07
CA VAL A 164 3.78 12.13 -5.86
C VAL A 164 5.17 12.35 -6.44
N ALA A 165 5.89 11.27 -6.74
CA ALA A 165 7.24 11.33 -7.29
C ALA A 165 7.25 11.51 -8.82
N SER A 166 6.24 10.97 -9.52
CA SER A 166 6.04 11.20 -10.95
C SER A 166 4.56 11.15 -11.30
N LEU A 167 4.16 11.90 -12.34
CA LEU A 167 2.81 11.91 -12.88
C LEU A 167 2.89 11.90 -14.41
N GLU A 168 2.29 10.87 -14.99
CA GLU A 168 2.41 10.51 -16.41
C GLU A 168 1.04 10.15 -16.96
N PHE A 169 0.70 10.55 -18.18
CA PHE A 169 -0.56 10.16 -18.84
C PHE A 169 -0.25 9.52 -20.19
N TYR A 170 -0.81 8.32 -20.42
CA TYR A 170 -0.63 7.56 -21.66
C TYR A 170 -1.95 7.42 -22.37
N LYS A 171 -1.98 7.67 -23.68
CA LYS A 171 -3.14 7.46 -24.52
C LYS A 171 -3.38 5.95 -24.69
N VAL A 172 -4.59 5.48 -24.39
CA VAL A 172 -4.92 4.04 -24.46
C VAL A 172 -5.28 3.62 -25.88
N TYR A 173 -5.90 4.53 -26.63
CA TYR A 173 -6.36 4.28 -27.99
C TYR A 173 -6.07 5.49 -28.90
N PRO A 174 -5.53 5.30 -30.12
CA PRO A 174 -5.19 4.03 -30.77
C PRO A 174 -3.97 3.33 -30.15
N GLU A 175 -3.73 2.06 -30.50
CA GLU A 175 -2.50 1.37 -30.09
C GLU A 175 -1.30 1.98 -30.84
N PHE A 176 -0.22 2.25 -30.12
CA PHE A 176 0.99 2.85 -30.66
C PHE A 176 2.19 1.94 -30.42
N ASP A 177 3.02 1.75 -31.44
CA ASP A 177 4.25 0.95 -31.33
C ASP A 177 5.39 1.69 -30.61
N SER A 178 5.35 3.03 -30.63
CA SER A 178 6.39 3.88 -30.05
C SER A 178 5.81 4.90 -29.08
N VAL A 179 6.44 5.08 -27.92
CA VAL A 179 6.09 6.15 -26.97
C VAL A 179 6.73 7.46 -27.44
N VAL A 180 5.89 8.45 -27.75
CA VAL A 180 6.28 9.78 -28.23
C VAL A 180 5.69 10.83 -27.28
N GLU A 181 6.56 11.65 -26.71
CA GLU A 181 6.20 12.70 -25.78
C GLU A 181 5.48 13.86 -26.49
N CYS A 182 4.39 14.33 -25.89
CA CYS A 182 3.65 15.50 -26.34
C CYS A 182 4.38 16.80 -25.96
N PRO A 183 4.27 17.89 -26.76
CA PRO A 183 3.25 18.19 -27.77
C PRO A 183 3.61 17.86 -29.23
N GLY A 184 4.49 16.88 -29.49
CA GLY A 184 4.87 16.48 -30.86
C GLY A 184 3.71 15.97 -31.73
N LEU A 185 3.91 15.92 -33.05
CA LEU A 185 2.96 15.31 -33.98
C LEU A 185 2.86 13.80 -33.69
N GLY A 186 1.64 13.29 -33.50
CA GLY A 186 1.41 11.87 -33.20
C GLY A 186 1.88 11.44 -31.81
N CYS A 187 1.99 12.38 -30.87
CA CYS A 187 2.35 12.06 -29.50
C CYS A 187 1.25 11.23 -28.79
N ASN A 188 1.68 10.41 -27.82
CA ASN A 188 0.79 9.50 -27.09
C ASN A 188 1.01 9.52 -25.57
N TYR A 189 1.91 10.38 -25.09
CA TYR A 189 2.29 10.43 -23.69
C TYR A 189 2.56 11.88 -23.24
N TYR A 190 2.01 12.25 -22.08
CA TYR A 190 2.32 13.49 -21.38
C TYR A 190 3.12 13.21 -20.10
N SER A 191 4.33 13.77 -20.00
CA SER A 191 5.09 13.85 -18.75
C SER A 191 4.67 15.10 -18.00
N VAL A 192 3.83 14.98 -16.97
CA VAL A 192 3.36 16.16 -16.22
C VAL A 192 4.36 16.55 -15.14
N TYR A 193 4.87 15.58 -14.41
CA TYR A 193 5.80 15.85 -13.32
C TYR A 193 6.77 14.68 -13.12
N ASN A 194 8.04 14.99 -12.87
CA ASN A 194 9.05 14.01 -12.51
C ASN A 194 10.04 14.60 -11.50
N SER A 195 10.09 14.02 -10.31
CA SER A 195 11.01 14.45 -9.25
C SER A 195 12.47 13.97 -9.45
N GLY A 196 12.75 13.15 -10.47
CA GLY A 196 14.07 12.58 -10.75
C GLY A 196 14.51 11.48 -9.78
N GLN A 197 13.62 11.01 -8.91
CA GLN A 197 13.93 9.94 -7.96
C GLN A 197 14.00 8.57 -8.66
N ARG A 198 14.91 7.70 -8.23
CA ARG A 198 15.14 6.38 -8.88
C ARG A 198 14.30 5.24 -8.30
N ASN A 199 13.81 5.37 -7.07
CA ASN A 199 13.07 4.32 -6.37
C ASN A 199 11.56 4.66 -6.29
N ILE A 200 10.90 4.52 -7.44
CA ILE A 200 9.51 4.91 -7.63
C ILE A 200 8.69 3.65 -7.96
N GLU A 201 7.63 3.42 -7.20
CA GLU A 201 6.60 2.43 -7.54
C GLU A 201 5.51 3.10 -8.37
N LYS A 202 5.22 2.55 -9.54
CA LYS A 202 4.25 3.11 -10.49
C LYS A 202 2.91 2.39 -10.37
N TYR A 203 1.85 3.15 -10.11
CA TYR A 203 0.46 2.70 -10.12
C TYR A 203 -0.28 3.36 -11.27
N SER A 204 -1.25 2.66 -11.84
CA SER A 204 -2.01 3.19 -12.98
C SER A 204 -3.51 3.08 -12.80
N SER A 205 -4.24 4.09 -13.26
CA SER A 205 -5.70 4.10 -13.38
C SER A 205 -6.13 4.68 -14.73
N PHE A 206 -7.36 4.38 -15.15
CA PHE A 206 -7.95 4.99 -16.34
C PHE A 206 -8.68 6.29 -15.99
N VAL A 207 -8.58 7.26 -16.88
CA VAL A 207 -9.15 8.60 -16.75
C VAL A 207 -9.70 9.07 -18.09
N SER A 208 -10.71 9.92 -18.09
CA SER A 208 -11.17 10.60 -19.31
C SER A 208 -10.40 11.91 -19.47
N VAL A 209 -9.76 12.10 -20.62
CA VAL A 209 -9.15 13.38 -20.98
C VAL A 209 -10.07 14.04 -22.00
N CYS A 210 -10.58 15.21 -21.67
CA CYS A 210 -11.59 15.92 -22.43
C CYS A 210 -11.05 17.24 -22.99
N LYS A 211 -11.56 17.62 -24.15
CA LYS A 211 -11.24 18.88 -24.82
C LYS A 211 -12.48 19.47 -25.46
N ARG A 212 -12.63 20.80 -25.37
CA ARG A 212 -13.67 21.54 -26.08
C ARG A 212 -13.23 21.80 -27.51
N VAL A 213 -13.97 21.27 -28.48
CA VAL A 213 -13.74 21.51 -29.89
C VAL A 213 -14.90 22.32 -30.45
N LYS A 214 -14.57 23.34 -31.27
CA LYS A 214 -15.55 24.15 -31.98
C LYS A 214 -15.56 23.72 -33.46
N GLU A 215 -16.60 23.04 -33.89
CA GLU A 215 -16.83 22.73 -35.30
C GLU A 215 -17.97 23.58 -35.83
N VAL A 216 -17.68 24.37 -36.88
CA VAL A 216 -18.56 25.21 -37.73
C VAL A 216 -19.70 25.99 -37.04
N ASN A 217 -20.59 25.37 -36.27
CA ASN A 217 -21.69 25.99 -35.52
C ASN A 217 -21.98 25.39 -34.12
N SER A 218 -21.22 24.40 -33.64
CA SER A 218 -21.42 23.81 -32.30
C SER A 218 -20.11 23.71 -31.51
N ILE A 219 -20.24 23.79 -30.19
CA ILE A 219 -19.16 23.47 -29.25
C ILE A 219 -19.54 22.12 -28.66
N PHE A 220 -18.66 21.15 -28.79
CA PHE A 220 -18.84 19.84 -28.16
C PHE A 220 -17.57 19.41 -27.44
N ASP A 221 -17.76 18.51 -26.49
CA ASP A 221 -16.70 17.99 -25.66
C ASP A 221 -16.26 16.65 -26.25
N ARG A 222 -15.00 16.60 -26.69
CA ARG A 222 -14.38 15.37 -27.16
C ARG A 222 -13.58 14.78 -26.00
N CYS A 223 -14.00 13.63 -25.50
CA CYS A 223 -13.29 12.91 -24.44
C CYS A 223 -12.66 11.63 -24.99
N GLU A 224 -11.42 11.37 -24.60
CA GLU A 224 -10.67 10.17 -24.91
C GLU A 224 -10.28 9.45 -23.61
N ILE A 225 -10.03 8.14 -23.70
CA ILE A 225 -9.61 7.35 -22.54
C ILE A 225 -8.08 7.31 -22.47
N TRP A 226 -7.57 7.68 -21.30
CA TRP A 226 -6.14 7.70 -21.01
C TRP A 226 -5.84 6.86 -19.77
N LYS A 227 -4.60 6.40 -19.67
CA LYS A 227 -4.04 5.70 -18.52
C LYS A 227 -3.15 6.68 -17.77
N ALA A 228 -3.62 7.16 -16.64
CA ALA A 228 -2.83 7.96 -15.71
C ALA A 228 -1.92 7.02 -14.90
N VAL A 229 -0.63 7.33 -14.84
CA VAL A 229 0.39 6.59 -14.11
C VAL A 229 1.02 7.51 -13.07
N VAL A 230 0.92 7.12 -11.82
CA VAL A 230 1.46 7.84 -10.67
C VAL A 230 2.62 7.06 -10.10
N GLY A 231 3.74 7.73 -9.92
CA GLY A 231 4.88 7.22 -9.18
C GLY A 231 4.83 7.68 -7.72
N VAL A 232 4.89 6.75 -6.77
CA VAL A 232 5.09 7.09 -5.35
C VAL A 232 6.47 6.64 -4.88
N LYS A 233 7.03 7.39 -3.93
CA LYS A 233 8.33 7.06 -3.33
C LYS A 233 8.17 5.88 -2.39
N ILE A 234 8.89 4.79 -2.66
CA ILE A 234 8.98 3.68 -1.70
C ILE A 234 9.82 4.18 -0.51
N ARG A 235 9.21 4.28 0.67
CA ARG A 235 9.99 4.49 1.90
C ARG A 235 10.69 3.19 2.21
N GLU A 236 12.02 3.22 2.20
CA GLU A 236 12.88 2.07 2.48
C GLU A 236 12.69 1.48 3.91
N SER A 237 11.83 2.09 4.73
CA SER A 237 11.47 1.65 6.08
C SER A 237 10.72 0.30 6.16
N GLU A 238 10.27 -0.29 5.05
CA GLU A 238 9.55 -1.58 5.06
C GLU A 238 10.34 -2.76 4.45
N VAL A 239 11.54 -2.52 3.90
CA VAL A 239 12.38 -3.58 3.28
C VAL A 239 13.30 -4.26 4.31
N GLY A 240 13.20 -3.90 5.60
CA GLY A 240 14.06 -4.37 6.68
C GLY A 240 13.45 -5.47 7.58
N SER A 241 13.20 -6.66 7.04
CA SER A 241 13.25 -7.93 7.81
C SER A 241 13.37 -9.09 6.82
N ARG A 242 14.59 -9.27 6.31
CA ARG A 242 15.06 -10.55 5.77
C ARG A 242 15.85 -11.26 6.85
#